data_AF-A0A820KH43-F1
#
_entry.id   AF-A0A820KH43-F1
#
_cell.length_a   1.000
_cell.length_b   1.000
_cell.length_c   1.000
_cell.angle_alpha   90.00
_cell.angle_beta   90.00
_cell.angle_gamma   90.00
#
_symmetry.space_group_name_H-M   'P 1'
#
loop_
_entity.id
_entity.type
_entity.pdbx_description
1 polymer ?
#
loop_
_entity_poly.entity_id
_entity_poly.type
_entity_poly.pdbx_seq_one_letter_code
_entity_poly.pdbx_strand_id
1 'polypeptide(L)'
;KSHNILLREGTHQAVICDFGIARCLDNDNQEKKRTNTTKGTIRWMAPELCSPPPEPSSFSSDVWSYGCIILETTSAREPWIDQFNDDSLLFRALQ
;
A
#
# COMPACT_ATOMS: atom_id res chain seq x y z
N LYS A 1 4.70 0.49 2.22
CA LYS A 1 5.85 -0.45 2.36
C LYS A 1 6.81 0.04 3.44
N SER A 2 7.52 -0.85 4.12
CA SER A 2 8.50 -0.52 5.17
C SER A 2 9.56 0.49 4.75
N HIS A 3 10.02 0.44 3.50
CA HIS A 3 11.02 1.35 2.93
C HIS A 3 10.60 2.84 2.97
N ASN A 4 9.30 3.12 3.08
CA ASN A 4 8.76 4.46 3.17
C ASN A 4 8.55 4.90 4.63
N ILE A 5 9.11 4.17 5.60
CA ILE A 5 9.10 4.49 7.03
C ILE A 5 10.55 4.62 7.50
N LEU A 6 10.96 5.84 7.83
CA LEU A 6 12.31 6.14 8.30
C LEU A 6 12.31 6.21 9.83
N LEU A 7 13.40 5.74 10.43
CA LEU A 7 13.65 5.89 11.85
C LEU A 7 14.59 7.08 12.07
N ARG A 8 14.18 8.03 12.92
CA ARG A 8 15.04 9.16 13.27
C ARG A 8 16.12 8.70 14.24
N GLU A 9 17.38 8.82 13.82
CA GLU A 9 18.55 8.45 14.61
C GLU A 9 18.54 9.09 16.01
N GLY A 10 18.94 8.30 17.01
CA GLY A 10 18.97 8.74 18.41
C GLY A 10 17.59 8.92 19.05
N THR A 11 16.50 8.51 18.39
CA THR A 11 15.14 8.62 18.91
C THR A 11 14.33 7.34 18.66
N HIS A 12 13.14 7.26 19.25
CA HIS A 12 12.14 6.21 18.99
C HIS A 12 11.04 6.69 18.03
N GLN A 13 11.34 7.68 17.18
CA GLN A 13 10.37 8.26 16.26
C GLN A 13 10.46 7.62 14.87
N ALA A 14 9.33 7.12 14.39
CA ALA A 14 9.14 6.72 13.00
C ALA A 14 8.48 7.86 12.21
N VAL A 15 8.94 8.11 10.98
CA VAL A 15 8.38 9.11 10.08
C VAL A 15 8.07 8.48 8.73
N ILE A 16 6.89 8.77 8.19
CA ILE A 16 6.50 8.32 6.86
C ILE A 16 7.12 9.27 5.83
N CYS A 17 7.72 8.71 4.78
CA CYS A 17 8.25 9.44 3.65
C CYS A 17 7.63 8.96 2.33
N ASP A 18 7.91 9.68 1.24
CA ASP A 18 7.46 9.35 -0.11
C ASP A 18 5.92 9.31 -0.29
N PHE A 19 5.37 10.49 -0.58
CA PHE A 19 3.97 10.72 -0.91
C PHE A 19 3.76 10.84 -2.44
N GLY A 20 4.64 10.28 -3.27
CA GLY A 20 4.66 10.52 -4.72
C GLY A 20 3.39 10.09 -5.47
N ILE A 21 2.56 9.25 -4.85
CA ILE A 21 1.25 8.80 -5.37
C ILE A 21 0.06 9.21 -4.49
N ALA A 22 0.30 10.03 -3.45
CA ALA A 22 -0.75 10.48 -2.56
C ALA A 22 -1.68 11.48 -3.25
N ARG A 23 -2.94 11.55 -2.79
CA ARG A 23 -3.95 12.47 -3.32
C ARG A 23 -4.43 13.40 -2.21
N CYS A 24 -4.52 14.69 -2.50
CA CYS A 24 -5.20 15.64 -1.62
C CYS A 24 -6.71 15.42 -1.68
N LEU A 25 -7.34 15.27 -0.52
CA LEU A 25 -8.78 15.15 -0.39
C LEU A 25 -9.36 16.55 -0.15
N ASP A 26 -9.48 17.35 -1.21
CA ASP A 26 -10.23 18.61 -1.14
C ASP A 26 -11.72 18.34 -1.38
N ASN A 27 -12.57 18.92 -0.52
CA ASN A 27 -14.02 18.66 -0.47
C ASN A 27 -14.78 18.99 -1.77
N ASP A 28 -14.19 19.81 -2.66
CA ASP A 28 -14.91 20.37 -3.81
C ASP A 28 -14.67 19.68 -5.16
N ASN A 29 -13.73 18.74 -5.27
CA ASN A 29 -13.51 18.01 -6.52
C ASN A 29 -13.18 16.54 -6.25
N GLN A 30 -14.23 15.73 -6.14
CA GLN A 30 -14.16 14.28 -6.34
C GLN A 30 -13.83 13.94 -7.81
N GLU A 31 -12.85 14.60 -8.41
CA GLU A 31 -12.23 14.06 -9.61
C GLU A 31 -11.48 12.80 -9.18
N LYS A 32 -12.19 11.68 -9.31
CA LYS A 32 -11.69 10.31 -9.35
C LYS A 32 -10.69 10.20 -10.50
N LYS A 33 -9.55 10.91 -10.42
CA LYS A 33 -8.40 10.63 -11.26
C LYS A 33 -7.94 9.24 -10.86
N ARG A 34 -8.41 8.28 -11.65
CA ARG A 34 -7.88 6.93 -11.69
C ARG A 34 -6.38 7.08 -11.86
N THR A 35 -5.63 6.83 -10.81
CA THR A 35 -4.20 6.56 -10.92
C THR A 35 -4.09 5.23 -11.66
N ASN A 36 -4.13 5.29 -12.99
CA ASN A 36 -4.03 4.16 -13.91
C ASN A 36 -2.62 3.57 -13.96
N THR A 37 -1.86 3.75 -12.89
CA THR A 37 -0.48 3.34 -12.76
C THR A 37 -0.44 2.11 -11.89
N THR A 38 -0.37 0.96 -12.55
CA THR A 38 0.28 -0.26 -12.05
C THR A 38 1.77 0.03 -11.82
N LYS A 39 2.08 1.02 -10.99
CA LYS A 39 3.42 1.41 -10.57
C LYS A 39 3.36 1.65 -9.07
N GLY A 40 3.42 0.55 -8.35
CA GLY A 40 3.55 0.48 -6.91
C GLY A 40 4.16 -0.86 -6.55
N THR A 41 4.64 -1.00 -5.32
CA THR A 41 5.12 -2.29 -4.83
C THR A 41 3.92 -3.17 -4.49
N ILE A 42 3.48 -3.99 -5.45
CA ILE A 42 2.22 -4.75 -5.46
C ILE A 42 1.94 -5.48 -4.13
N ARG A 43 2.99 -5.96 -3.45
CA ARG A 43 2.88 -6.70 -2.17
C ARG A 43 2.22 -5.94 -1.01
N TRP A 44 2.23 -4.60 -1.01
CA TRP A 44 1.56 -3.78 0.01
C TRP A 44 0.28 -3.12 -0.51
N MET A 45 -0.12 -3.40 -1.75
CA MET A 45 -1.26 -2.78 -2.39
C MET A 45 -2.55 -3.50 -2.00
N ALA A 46 -3.59 -2.72 -1.71
CA ALA A 46 -4.90 -3.26 -1.38
C ALA A 46 -5.58 -3.90 -2.61
N PRO A 47 -6.36 -4.97 -2.43
CA PRO A 47 -6.96 -5.74 -3.53
C PRO A 47 -7.80 -4.89 -4.50
N GLU A 48 -8.53 -3.89 -3.98
CA GLU A 48 -9.38 -3.00 -4.76
C GLU A 48 -8.58 -2.09 -5.71
N LEU A 49 -7.30 -1.82 -5.40
CA LEU A 49 -6.43 -1.00 -6.24
C LEU A 49 -5.87 -1.77 -7.45
N CYS A 50 -5.95 -3.09 -7.42
CA CYS A 50 -5.39 -3.96 -8.44
C CYS A 50 -6.44 -4.73 -9.25
N SER A 51 -7.66 -4.82 -8.74
CA SER A 51 -8.77 -5.49 -9.41
C SER A 51 -9.22 -4.69 -10.62
N PRO A 52 -9.49 -5.28 -11.81
CA PRO A 52 -10.01 -4.56 -12.94
C PRO A 52 -11.55 -4.38 -12.84
N PRO A 53 -12.10 -3.15 -12.95
CA PRO A 53 -11.41 -1.86 -13.06
C PRO A 53 -10.86 -1.40 -11.68
N PRO A 54 -9.65 -0.84 -11.62
CA PRO A 54 -9.05 -0.45 -10.35
C PRO A 54 -9.83 0.70 -9.72
N GLU A 55 -10.08 0.57 -8.42
CA GLU A 55 -10.69 1.62 -7.61
C GLU A 55 -9.63 2.66 -7.18
N PRO A 56 -10.00 3.92 -6.94
CA PRO A 56 -9.07 4.91 -6.40
C PRO A 56 -8.60 4.55 -4.99
N SER A 57 -7.36 4.94 -4.65
CA SER A 57 -6.83 4.79 -3.28
C SER A 57 -7.76 5.40 -2.23
N SER A 58 -8.06 4.64 -1.19
CA SER A 58 -8.94 5.09 -0.11
C SER A 58 -8.22 4.99 1.23
N PHE A 59 -8.84 5.56 2.27
CA PHE A 59 -8.35 5.37 3.64
C PHE A 59 -8.25 3.87 4.00
N SER A 60 -9.20 3.04 3.54
CA SER A 60 -9.17 1.59 3.75
C SER A 60 -7.97 0.94 3.05
N SER A 61 -7.59 1.45 1.88
CA SER A 61 -6.41 0.98 1.15
C SER A 61 -5.12 1.28 1.90
N ASP A 62 -5.04 2.44 2.58
CA ASP A 62 -3.91 2.78 3.44
C ASP A 62 -3.83 1.86 4.66
N VAL A 63 -4.98 1.53 5.28
CA VAL A 63 -5.07 0.58 6.40
C VAL A 63 -4.59 -0.83 6.00
N TRP A 64 -4.92 -1.29 4.79
CA TRP A 64 -4.37 -2.55 4.26
C TRP A 64 -2.85 -2.54 4.21
N SER A 65 -2.27 -1.47 3.65
CA SER A 65 -0.82 -1.33 3.53
C SER A 65 -0.12 -1.27 4.90
N TYR A 66 -0.78 -0.68 5.90
CA TYR A 66 -0.33 -0.67 7.29
C TYR A 66 -0.35 -2.08 7.91
N GLY A 67 -1.40 -2.87 7.66
CA GLY A 67 -1.45 -4.28 8.05
C GLY A 67 -0.29 -5.10 7.48
N CYS A 68 0.05 -4.87 6.21
CA CYS A 68 1.21 -5.50 5.57
C CYS A 68 2.54 -5.13 6.27
N ILE A 69 2.69 -3.89 6.73
CA ILE A 69 3.88 -3.45 7.50
C ILE A 69 3.94 -4.12 8.88
N ILE A 70 2.81 -4.29 9.56
CA ILE A 70 2.77 -5.02 10.84
C ILE A 70 3.21 -6.47 10.63
N LEU A 71 2.68 -7.13 9.60
CA LEU A 71 3.09 -8.49 9.27
C LEU A 71 4.59 -8.55 8.99
N GLU A 72 5.10 -7.65 8.16
CA GLU A 72 6.51 -7.58 7.80
C GLU A 72 7.43 -7.43 9.02
N THR A 73 7.08 -6.52 9.93
CA THR A 73 7.86 -6.24 11.14
C THR A 73 7.80 -7.35 12.18
N THR A 74 6.65 -8.02 12.31
CA THR A 74 6.49 -9.14 13.27
C THR A 74 7.08 -10.45 12.76
N SER A 75 7.05 -10.70 11.45
CA SER A 75 7.62 -11.92 10.86
C SER A 75 9.07 -11.79 10.40
N ALA A 76 9.62 -10.56 10.35
CA ALA A 76 10.93 -10.25 9.76
C ALA A 76 11.09 -10.80 8.32
N ARG A 77 9.99 -10.84 7.57
CA ARG A 77 9.89 -11.35 6.19
C ARG A 77 8.99 -10.42 5.41
N GLU A 78 9.22 -10.31 4.11
CA GLU A 78 8.30 -9.54 3.27
C GLU A 78 6.87 -10.13 3.35
N PRO A 79 5.84 -9.28 3.30
CA PRO A 79 4.47 -9.75 3.30
C PRO A 79 4.26 -10.63 2.05
N TRP A 80 3.66 -11.80 2.26
CA TRP A 80 3.32 -12.76 1.22
C TRP A 80 4.54 -13.35 0.46
N ILE A 81 5.65 -13.57 1.17
CA ILE A 81 6.91 -14.12 0.63
C ILE A 81 6.75 -15.44 -0.16
N ASP A 82 5.77 -16.28 0.20
CA ASP A 82 5.54 -17.58 -0.44
C ASP A 82 4.77 -17.48 -1.78
N GLN A 83 4.40 -16.27 -2.18
CA GLN A 83 3.65 -16.02 -3.41
C GLN A 83 4.61 -15.50 -4.49
N PHE A 84 5.07 -16.44 -5.31
CA PHE A 84 6.01 -16.21 -6.43
C PHE A 84 5.37 -15.49 -7.63
N ASN A 85 4.05 -15.37 -7.68
CA ASN A 85 3.34 -14.76 -8.80
C ASN A 85 2.42 -13.61 -8.32
N ASP A 86 2.57 -12.43 -8.93
CA ASP A 86 1.78 -11.24 -8.58
C ASP A 86 0.26 -11.48 -8.75
N ASP A 87 -0.13 -12.35 -9.69
CA ASP A 87 -1.54 -12.74 -9.90
C ASP A 87 -2.12 -13.57 -8.75
N SER A 88 -1.32 -14.45 -8.12
CA SER A 88 -1.77 -15.26 -6.97
C SER A 88 -1.95 -14.40 -5.70
N LEU A 89 -1.12 -13.38 -5.56
CA LEU A 89 -1.20 -12.35 -4.52
C LEU A 89 -2.54 -11.61 -4.58
N LEU A 90 -2.94 -11.24 -5.79
CA LEU A 90 -4.19 -10.55 -6.07
C LEU A 90 -5.41 -11.42 -5.79
N PHE A 91 -5.38 -12.66 -6.25
CA PHE A 91 -6.50 -13.58 -6.06
C PHE A 91 -6.79 -13.84 -4.57
N ARG A 92 -5.75 -13.89 -3.72
CA ARG A 92 -5.91 -14.13 -2.29
C ARG A 92 -6.26 -12.89 -1.48
N ALA A 93 -5.82 -11.71 -1.89
CA ALA A 93 -6.25 -10.46 -1.25
C ALA A 93 -7.76 -10.20 -1.46
N LEU A 94 -8.36 -10.82 -2.47
CA LEU A 94 -9.77 -10.67 -2.85
C LEU A 94 -10.74 -11.70 -2.22
N GLN A 95 -10.24 -12.69 -1.47
CA GLN A 95 -11.06 -13.69 -0.75
C GLN A 95 -11.10 -13.42 0.74
#